data_AF-A0A377F4G5-F1
#
_entry.id   AF-A0A377F4G5-F1
#
_cell.length_a   1.000
_cell.length_b   1.000
_cell.length_c   1.000
_cell.angle_alpha   90.00
_cell.angle_beta   90.00
_cell.angle_gamma   90.00
#
_symmetry.space_group_name_H-M   'P 1'
#
loop_
_entity.id
_entity.type
_entity.pdbx_description
1 polymer ?
#
loop_
_entity_poly.entity_id
_entity_poly.type
_entity_poly.pdbx_seq_one_letter_code
_entity_poly.pdbx_strand_id
1 'polypeptide(L)'
;MTELAKTKLAVAESNSTELETLKVVIDDGSKAAKLVCTNNQGDLVPLLTQNSFVADFRVSHDGLIPFNYLIDGLQRFSHHSESSNALETTDVAHQYDEISRLNVHHALPFLRSNATGCSSLRNFATQSVLYRSG
;
A
#
# COMPACT_ATOMS: atom_id res chain seq x y z
N MET A 1 -0.14 -57.86 22.98
CA MET A 1 -1.42 -57.28 22.53
C MET A 1 -1.66 -56.05 23.38
N THR A 2 -1.65 -54.88 22.72
CA THR A 2 -2.25 -53.57 23.13
C THR A 2 -1.74 -52.93 24.43
N GLU A 3 -1.44 -51.64 24.57
CA GLU A 3 -1.67 -50.43 23.77
C GLU A 3 -0.87 -49.31 24.49
N LEU A 4 0.18 -48.72 23.93
CA LEU A 4 0.16 -47.52 23.10
C LEU A 4 -0.96 -46.50 23.43
N ALA A 5 -0.99 -45.94 24.64
CA ALA A 5 -1.85 -44.78 24.92
C ALA A 5 -1.27 -43.75 25.92
N LYS A 6 0.06 -43.64 26.04
CA LYS A 6 0.71 -42.59 26.86
C LYS A 6 1.57 -41.59 26.08
N THR A 7 1.37 -41.51 24.77
CA THR A 7 2.17 -40.63 23.89
C THR A 7 1.31 -39.68 23.05
N LYS A 8 0.25 -39.12 23.62
CA LYS A 8 -0.47 -37.97 23.05
C LYS A 8 -1.03 -37.06 24.14
N LEU A 9 -0.13 -36.44 24.91
CA LEU A 9 -0.46 -35.21 25.62
C LEU A 9 0.57 -34.13 25.29
N ALA A 10 0.80 -33.98 23.99
CA ALA A 10 1.65 -32.95 23.41
C ALA A 10 1.10 -32.57 22.02
N VAL A 11 -0.22 -32.39 21.89
CA VAL A 11 -0.80 -31.80 20.68
C VAL A 11 -2.11 -31.13 21.07
N ALA A 12 -2.05 -29.85 21.40
CA ALA A 12 -3.03 -28.82 21.00
C ALA A 12 -2.68 -27.48 21.67
N GLU A 13 -1.41 -27.06 21.58
CA GLU A 13 -1.19 -25.61 21.51
C GLU A 13 -1.74 -25.19 20.15
N SER A 14 -2.83 -24.43 20.19
CA SER A 14 -3.44 -23.81 19.05
C SER A 14 -2.41 -22.93 18.35
N ASN A 15 -1.76 -23.47 17.31
CA ASN A 15 -1.14 -22.66 16.28
C ASN A 15 -2.24 -21.97 15.47
N SER A 16 -2.96 -21.05 16.10
CA SER A 16 -3.61 -19.97 15.39
C SER A 16 -2.49 -19.05 14.94
N THR A 17 -2.02 -19.24 13.71
CA THR A 17 -1.37 -18.17 12.95
C THR A 17 -2.40 -17.05 12.84
N GLU A 18 -2.51 -16.21 13.87
CA GLU A 18 -3.15 -14.92 13.74
C GLU A 18 -2.41 -14.22 12.61
N LEU A 19 -3.12 -13.96 11.52
CA LEU A 19 -2.69 -12.96 10.56
C LEU A 19 -2.65 -11.66 11.35
N GLU A 20 -1.47 -11.28 11.85
CA GLU A 20 -1.31 -9.97 12.48
C GLU A 20 -1.88 -8.94 11.51
N THR A 21 -2.77 -8.08 11.95
CA THR A 21 -3.32 -7.07 11.03
C THR A 21 -2.33 -5.93 10.99
N LEU A 22 -1.81 -5.59 9.80
CA LEU A 22 -0.98 -4.40 9.67
C LEU A 22 -1.82 -3.17 10.00
N LYS A 23 -1.40 -2.41 11.01
CA LYS A 23 -1.99 -1.13 11.36
C LYS A 23 -1.18 -0.01 10.73
N VAL A 24 -1.85 0.81 9.94
CA VAL A 24 -1.25 1.98 9.29
C VAL A 24 -2.09 3.20 9.66
N VAL A 25 -1.43 4.26 10.07
CA VAL A 25 -2.04 5.58 10.23
C VAL A 25 -1.67 6.40 9.01
N ILE A 26 -2.65 7.08 8.42
CA ILE A 26 -2.51 7.84 7.18
C ILE A 26 -3.06 9.25 7.40
N ASP A 27 -2.24 10.25 7.10
CA ASP A 27 -2.61 11.66 6.94
C ASP A 27 -2.54 11.98 5.45
N ASP A 28 -3.68 11.94 4.76
CA ASP A 28 -3.85 12.07 3.32
C ASP A 28 -4.08 13.52 2.87
N GLY A 29 -3.14 14.40 3.25
CA GLY A 29 -3.18 15.80 2.85
C GLY A 29 -3.07 16.01 1.34
N SER A 30 -3.65 17.10 0.83
CA SER A 30 -3.71 17.39 -0.62
C SER A 30 -2.36 17.52 -1.31
N LYS A 31 -1.30 17.84 -0.57
CA LYS A 31 0.06 17.91 -1.12
C LYS A 31 0.81 16.57 -1.07
N ALA A 32 0.53 15.75 -0.06
CA ALA A 32 1.24 14.52 0.20
C ALA A 32 0.50 13.64 1.19
N ALA A 33 0.57 12.33 1.00
CA ALA A 33 0.15 11.37 2.01
C ALA A 33 1.34 11.04 2.93
N LYS A 34 1.12 11.14 4.24
CA LYS A 34 2.07 10.73 5.28
C LYS A 34 1.53 9.46 5.92
N LEU A 35 2.34 8.42 5.94
CA LEU A 35 1.96 7.14 6.51
C LEU A 35 2.92 6.79 7.64
N VAL A 36 2.41 6.11 8.66
CA VAL A 36 3.24 5.50 9.68
C VAL A 36 2.68 4.12 10.03
N CYS A 37 3.59 3.15 10.12
CA CYS A 37 3.32 1.81 10.62
C CYS A 37 4.31 1.47 11.74
N THR A 38 3.93 0.51 12.57
CA THR A 38 4.86 -0.12 13.51
C THR A 38 5.55 -1.29 12.79
N ASN A 39 6.88 -1.33 12.81
CA ASN A 39 7.63 -2.47 12.28
C ASN A 39 7.65 -3.64 13.27
N ASN A 40 8.25 -4.75 12.86
CA ASN A 40 8.36 -5.96 13.69
C ASN A 40 9.16 -5.75 14.99
N GLN A 41 9.97 -4.71 15.07
CA GLN A 41 10.78 -4.34 16.23
C GLN A 41 10.02 -3.44 17.21
N GLY A 42 8.82 -2.97 16.84
CA GLY A 42 8.03 -2.04 17.63
C GLY A 42 8.30 -0.56 17.32
N ASP A 43 9.16 -0.25 16.36
CA ASP A 43 9.50 1.13 15.99
C ASP A 43 8.48 1.72 15.00
N LEU A 44 8.30 3.04 15.06
CA LEU A 44 7.49 3.78 14.09
C LEU A 44 8.29 4.04 12.82
N VAL A 45 7.73 3.64 11.67
CA VAL A 45 8.33 3.82 10.35
C VAL A 45 7.52 4.81 9.53
N PRO A 46 7.99 6.06 9.35
CA PRO A 46 7.31 7.04 8.54
C PRO A 46 7.58 6.84 7.05
N LEU A 47 6.57 7.13 6.23
CA LEU A 47 6.64 7.20 4.77
C LEU A 47 5.93 8.46 4.28
N LEU A 48 6.48 9.08 3.24
CA LEU A 48 5.88 10.25 2.58
C LEU A 48 5.75 9.97 1.09
N THR A 49 4.56 10.17 0.53
CA THR A 49 4.35 10.19 -0.93
C THR A 49 3.74 11.51 -1.35
N GLN A 50 4.29 12.10 -2.42
CA GLN A 50 3.77 13.34 -2.97
C GLN A 50 2.50 13.06 -3.78
N ASN A 51 1.56 14.00 -3.71
CA ASN A 51 0.42 13.99 -4.61
C ASN A 51 0.84 14.58 -5.97
N SER A 52 1.25 13.72 -6.89
CA SER A 52 1.76 14.11 -8.21
C SER A 52 1.18 13.25 -9.32
N PHE A 53 -0.15 13.22 -9.42
CA PHE A 53 -0.86 12.50 -10.47
C PHE A 53 -1.10 13.40 -11.69
N VAL A 54 -0.87 12.84 -12.87
CA VAL A 54 -1.24 13.45 -14.14
C VAL A 54 -2.36 12.65 -14.79
N ALA A 55 -3.17 13.34 -15.59
CA ALA A 55 -4.18 12.69 -16.42
C ALA A 55 -3.50 11.81 -17.48
N ASP A 56 -4.18 10.71 -17.82
CA ASP A 56 -3.77 9.67 -18.76
C ASP A 56 -2.56 8.82 -18.33
N PHE A 57 -2.41 7.70 -19.03
CA PHE A 57 -1.30 6.78 -18.81
C PHE A 57 -0.01 7.34 -19.39
N ARG A 58 1.07 7.16 -18.65
CA ARG A 58 2.41 7.37 -19.17
C ARG A 58 2.94 6.06 -19.74
N VAL A 59 3.83 6.17 -20.72
CA VAL A 59 4.58 5.04 -21.27
C VAL A 59 5.93 4.94 -20.57
N SER A 60 6.56 3.77 -20.63
CA SER A 60 7.92 3.61 -20.11
C SER A 60 8.91 4.49 -20.87
N HIS A 61 9.82 5.10 -20.13
CA HIS A 61 10.93 5.91 -20.65
C HIS A 61 12.19 5.54 -19.89
N ASP A 62 13.31 5.36 -20.58
CA ASP A 62 14.60 4.98 -20.01
C ASP A 62 14.56 3.76 -19.07
N GLY A 63 13.72 2.77 -19.41
CA GLY A 63 13.56 1.54 -18.62
C GLY A 63 12.76 1.70 -17.31
N LEU A 64 12.27 2.91 -17.01
CA LEU A 64 11.40 3.15 -15.87
C LEU A 64 9.95 2.82 -16.23
N ILE A 65 9.33 1.93 -15.45
CA ILE A 65 7.93 1.55 -15.61
C ILE A 65 7.06 2.53 -14.81
N PRO A 66 6.11 3.25 -15.44
CA PRO A 66 5.24 4.19 -14.74
C PRO A 66 4.18 3.48 -13.90
N PHE A 67 3.76 4.13 -12.81
CA PHE A 67 2.62 3.69 -12.02
C PHE A 67 1.34 4.26 -12.65
N ASN A 68 0.67 3.44 -13.48
CA ASN A 68 -0.58 3.79 -14.13
C ASN A 68 -1.79 3.20 -13.39
N TYR A 69 -2.86 4.00 -13.26
CA TYR A 69 -4.06 3.68 -12.50
C TYR A 69 -5.33 3.93 -13.33
N LEU A 70 -6.22 2.92 -13.38
CA LEU A 70 -7.53 3.03 -14.00
C LEU A 70 -8.61 3.10 -12.92
N ILE A 71 -9.29 4.23 -12.85
CA ILE A 71 -10.33 4.47 -11.86
C ILE A 71 -11.70 4.18 -12.47
N ASP A 72 -12.46 3.32 -11.80
CA ASP A 72 -13.83 2.94 -12.14
C ASP A 72 -13.99 2.50 -13.61
N GLY A 73 -12.90 2.00 -14.22
CA GLY A 73 -12.84 1.56 -15.61
C GLY A 73 -12.81 2.68 -16.66
N LEU A 74 -12.87 3.95 -16.25
CA LEU A 74 -13.11 5.09 -17.14
C LEU A 74 -11.98 6.09 -17.16
N GLN A 75 -11.49 6.51 -15.98
CA GLN A 75 -10.50 7.58 -15.89
C GLN A 75 -9.10 7.01 -15.73
N ARG A 76 -8.16 7.57 -16.48
CA ARG A 76 -6.76 7.14 -16.48
C ARG A 76 -5.90 8.19 -15.80
N PHE A 77 -5.02 7.71 -14.92
CA PHE A 77 -4.04 8.54 -14.24
C PHE A 77 -2.69 7.86 -14.19
N SER A 78 -1.64 8.64 -14.05
CA SER A 78 -0.28 8.16 -13.83
C SER A 78 0.39 8.96 -12.74
N HIS A 79 1.14 8.29 -11.86
CA HIS A 79 1.99 8.99 -10.91
C HIS A 79 3.27 9.49 -11.61
N HIS A 80 3.60 10.77 -11.40
CA HIS A 80 4.78 11.40 -11.97
C HIS A 80 5.47 12.30 -10.94
N SER A 81 6.51 11.76 -10.29
CA SER A 81 7.27 12.44 -9.23
C SER A 81 7.88 13.80 -9.60
N GLU A 82 8.10 14.07 -10.90
CA GLU A 82 8.65 15.33 -11.39
C GLU A 82 7.58 16.27 -11.95
N SER A 83 6.31 15.89 -11.92
CA SER A 83 5.25 16.78 -12.39
C SER A 83 5.21 18.01 -11.49
N SER A 84 5.29 19.20 -12.10
CA SER A 84 5.17 20.48 -11.40
C SER A 84 3.75 20.79 -10.93
N ASN A 85 2.79 19.89 -11.17
CA ASN A 85 1.39 20.04 -10.80
C ASN A 85 1.14 19.67 -9.32
N ALA A 86 2.07 20.02 -8.43
CA ALA A 86 1.79 19.96 -7.02
C ALA A 86 0.62 20.92 -6.75
N LEU A 87 -0.48 20.41 -6.19
CA LEU A 87 -1.62 21.24 -5.82
C LEU A 87 -1.14 22.38 -4.91
N GLU A 88 -1.17 23.61 -5.44
CA GLU A 88 -0.69 24.81 -4.75
C GLU A 88 -1.47 25.05 -3.46
N THR A 89 -2.76 24.67 -3.43
CA THR A 89 -3.68 24.94 -2.34
C THR A 89 -4.08 23.71 -1.52
N THR A 90 -4.33 23.92 -0.22
CA THR A 90 -5.10 23.00 0.62
C THR A 90 -6.54 23.04 0.12
N ASP A 91 -6.96 22.00 -0.59
CA ASP A 91 -8.30 21.91 -1.16
C ASP A 91 -9.13 20.91 -0.35
N VAL A 92 -10.25 21.36 0.21
CA VAL A 92 -11.17 20.49 0.96
C VAL A 92 -11.86 19.49 0.02
N ALA A 93 -12.09 19.88 -1.25
CA ALA A 93 -12.66 18.98 -2.24
C ALA A 93 -11.75 17.78 -2.51
N HIS A 94 -10.43 17.93 -2.32
CA HIS A 94 -9.46 16.85 -2.49
C HIS A 94 -9.73 15.63 -1.61
N GLN A 95 -10.30 15.81 -0.42
CA GLN A 95 -10.61 14.71 0.50
C GLN A 95 -11.63 13.71 -0.06
N TYR A 96 -12.35 14.10 -1.13
CA TYR A 96 -13.39 13.30 -1.76
C TYR A 96 -13.10 13.03 -3.23
N ASP A 97 -11.99 13.53 -3.77
CA ASP A 97 -11.63 13.32 -5.16
C ASP A 97 -10.96 11.97 -5.39
N GLU A 98 -10.89 11.58 -6.65
CA GLU A 98 -10.25 10.35 -7.05
C GLU A 98 -8.73 10.35 -6.82
N ILE A 99 -8.10 11.52 -6.73
CA ILE A 99 -6.65 11.70 -6.56
C ILE A 99 -6.24 11.37 -5.12
N SER A 100 -7.02 11.74 -4.10
CA SER A 100 -6.75 11.36 -2.69
C SER A 100 -6.72 9.84 -2.57
N ARG A 101 -7.73 9.16 -3.13
CA ARG A 101 -7.79 7.69 -3.17
C ARG A 101 -6.55 7.12 -3.86
N LEU A 102 -6.16 7.65 -5.02
CA LEU A 102 -4.96 7.20 -5.71
C LEU A 102 -3.68 7.43 -4.90
N ASN A 103 -3.55 8.56 -4.20
CA ASN A 103 -2.38 8.89 -3.42
C ASN A 103 -2.17 7.89 -2.28
N VAL A 104 -3.24 7.53 -1.57
CA VAL A 104 -3.21 6.46 -0.55
C VAL A 104 -2.83 5.12 -1.18
N HIS A 105 -3.47 4.72 -2.29
CA HIS A 105 -3.15 3.46 -2.97
C HIS A 105 -1.72 3.40 -3.51
N HIS A 106 -1.17 4.52 -3.96
CA HIS A 106 0.21 4.62 -4.42
C HIS A 106 1.20 4.46 -3.27
N ALA A 107 0.87 4.95 -2.07
CA ALA A 107 1.74 4.86 -0.91
C ALA A 107 1.87 3.45 -0.30
N LEU A 108 0.78 2.68 -0.27
CA LEU A 108 0.73 1.37 0.42
C LEU A 108 1.82 0.37 -0.02
N PRO A 109 2.14 0.19 -1.32
CA PRO A 109 3.21 -0.70 -1.75
C PRO A 109 4.59 -0.36 -1.18
N PHE A 110 4.89 0.93 -0.94
CA PHE A 110 6.21 1.33 -0.42
C PHE A 110 6.42 0.90 1.04
N LEU A 111 5.34 0.76 1.81
CA LEU A 111 5.38 0.19 3.17
C LEU A 111 5.74 -1.30 3.18
N ARG A 112 5.65 -2.01 2.04
CA ARG A 112 6.00 -3.44 1.93
C ARG A 112 7.46 -3.68 1.57
N SER A 113 8.22 -2.64 1.24
CA SER A 113 9.62 -2.82 0.86
C SER A 113 10.41 -3.44 2.03
N ASN A 114 11.37 -4.34 1.75
CA ASN A 114 12.20 -4.94 2.80
C ASN A 114 12.93 -3.90 3.68
N ALA A 115 12.98 -2.65 3.23
CA ALA A 115 13.57 -1.53 3.95
C ALA A 115 12.73 -1.05 5.16
N THR A 116 11.41 -1.23 5.16
CA THR A 116 10.51 -0.69 6.20
C THR A 116 10.22 -1.68 7.33
N GLY A 117 10.34 -2.99 7.11
CA GLY A 117 10.08 -4.00 8.14
C GLY A 117 8.64 -4.03 8.69
N CYS A 118 7.69 -3.35 8.03
CA CYS A 118 6.27 -3.37 8.35
C CYS A 118 5.60 -4.59 7.70
N SER A 119 5.79 -5.77 8.28
CA SER A 119 5.23 -7.01 7.71
C SER A 119 3.99 -7.48 8.44
N SER A 120 2.83 -7.26 7.83
CA SER A 120 1.73 -8.23 7.89
C SER A 120 0.67 -8.14 6.76
N LEU A 121 0.99 -7.49 5.65
CA LEU A 121 0.15 -7.58 4.45
C LEU A 121 0.61 -8.73 3.57
N ARG A 122 0.25 -9.97 3.92
CA ARG A 122 0.16 -11.05 2.93
C ARG A 122 -1.20 -10.96 2.26
N ASN A 123 -1.20 -10.83 0.93
CA ASN A 123 -2.38 -10.81 0.05
C ASN A 123 -3.15 -9.49 -0.15
N PHE A 124 -2.56 -8.31 0.10
CA PHE A 124 -2.98 -7.13 -0.69
C PHE A 124 -2.32 -7.25 -2.07
N ALA A 125 -2.85 -8.19 -2.86
CA ALA A 125 -2.68 -8.10 -4.29
C ALA A 125 -3.28 -6.76 -4.72
N THR A 126 -2.65 -6.18 -5.72
CA THR A 126 -3.11 -5.19 -6.70
C THR A 126 -4.47 -5.54 -7.35
N GLN A 127 -5.40 -6.12 -6.60
CA GLN A 127 -6.68 -6.72 -6.98
C GLN A 127 -7.87 -5.77 -6.81
N SER A 128 -7.62 -4.47 -6.93
CA SER A 128 -8.68 -3.51 -7.24
C SER A 128 -8.25 -2.76 -8.48
N VAL A 129 -8.39 -3.44 -9.62
CA VAL A 129 -8.30 -2.90 -10.99
C VAL A 129 -6.99 -2.16 -11.31
N LEU A 130 -5.84 -2.85 -11.16
CA LEU A 130 -4.57 -2.41 -11.75
C LEU A 130 -4.20 -3.34 -12.89
N TYR A 131 -4.54 -2.95 -14.11
CA TYR A 131 -3.96 -3.56 -15.31
C TYR A 131 -2.49 -3.12 -15.38
N ARG A 132 -1.57 -3.99 -14.94
CA ARG A 132 -0.14 -3.81 -15.17
C ARG A 132 0.15 -4.28 -16.59
N SER A 133 0.19 -3.34 -17.54
CA SER A 133 0.71 -3.62 -18.88
C SER A 133 2.22 -3.40 -18.86
N GLY A 134 2.98 -4.46 -19.13
CA GLY A 134 4.45 -4.46 -19.25
C GLY A 134 5.19 -4.83 -17.98
#